data_AF-A0A8B6ERN3-F1
#
_entry.id   AF-A0A8B6ERN3-F1
#
_cell.length_a   1.000
_cell.length_b   1.000
_cell.length_c   1.000
_cell.angle_alpha   90.00
_cell.angle_beta   90.00
_cell.angle_gamma   90.00
#
_symmetry.space_group_name_H-M   'P 1'
#
loop_
_entity.id
_entity.type
_entity.pdbx_description
1 polymer ?
#
loop_
_entity_poly.entity_id
_entity_poly.type
_entity_poly.pdbx_seq_one_letter_code
_entity_poly.pdbx_strand_id
1 'polypeptide(L)'
;MLAATKPNLKDFQFHYQMSGVIIGVTVQQDFGKKGQYVIYLDQPRLGQFDFTGLPNQEVYRLGRNNLYNKAYEEYLVDVAVSLGAHPHIAKKDMCDVVEFETALANIMLFEEERRLVNIRYNKISILEMSIRYPQIDWLRFLRKILSVANIHVSYQTKVVLWASPYFDQLSSILTKTSTRTLANYILFRAIQPLLPSISKTLQYINLRYIATVNGLSEPKLPPRSDFCTDIVIEQMDWVTSRIFIENQTDSDQTLAYVNEIRGYVRFVFTDMISKSKWLSDGTKSQVLRKMQSIEDKIGFPEEILQDSFLDFHYRHFDMGKYFFENMMESLTENYKIVLLKLINPPKNEWLLRPGSKCMA
;
A
#
# COMPACT_ATOMS: atom_id res chain seq x y z
N MET A 1 30.40 11.48 5.06
CA MET A 1 29.64 10.58 4.18
C MET A 1 28.31 10.29 4.85
N LEU A 2 27.26 10.99 4.45
CA LEU A 2 25.91 10.81 4.96
C LEU A 2 25.31 9.57 4.28
N ALA A 3 25.12 8.50 5.06
CA ALA A 3 24.43 7.31 4.60
C ALA A 3 22.97 7.67 4.33
N ALA A 4 22.58 7.64 3.06
CA ALA A 4 21.19 7.64 2.64
C ALA A 4 20.51 6.41 3.27
N THR A 5 19.70 6.64 4.30
CA THR A 5 18.81 5.62 4.85
C THR A 5 17.80 5.26 3.78
N LYS A 6 17.92 4.05 3.22
CA LYS A 6 16.93 3.43 2.32
C LYS A 6 15.51 3.55 2.92
N PRO A 7 14.47 3.74 2.10
CA PRO A 7 13.08 3.71 2.56
C PRO A 7 12.78 2.42 3.33
N ASN A 8 11.98 2.53 4.38
CA ASN A 8 11.63 1.40 5.23
C ASN A 8 10.72 0.44 4.46
N LEU A 9 11.17 -0.80 4.20
CA LEU A 9 10.41 -1.84 3.47
C LEU A 9 9.02 -2.12 4.07
N LYS A 10 8.79 -1.76 5.34
CA LYS A 10 7.51 -1.91 6.05
C LYS A 10 6.37 -1.08 5.44
N ASP A 11 6.68 0.08 4.87
CA ASP A 11 5.69 0.94 4.21
C ASP A 11 5.38 0.46 2.77
N PHE A 12 6.24 -0.42 2.24
CA PHE A 12 6.29 -0.79 0.84
C PHE A 12 5.37 -1.94 0.45
N GLN A 13 5.37 -3.04 1.21
CA GLN A 13 4.57 -4.24 0.89
C GLN A 13 3.09 -4.12 1.31
N PHE A 14 2.78 -3.45 2.43
CA PHE A 14 1.39 -3.35 2.92
C PHE A 14 0.47 -2.46 2.07
N HIS A 15 1.06 -1.67 1.17
CA HIS A 15 0.38 -0.61 0.44
C HIS A 15 -0.04 -0.98 -0.99
N TYR A 16 0.34 -2.16 -1.50
CA TYR A 16 0.10 -2.50 -2.90
C TYR A 16 -1.37 -2.86 -3.21
N GLN A 17 -2.14 -3.27 -2.19
CA GLN A 17 -3.40 -3.97 -2.43
C GLN A 17 -4.69 -3.17 -2.25
N MET A 18 -4.67 -1.89 -1.85
CA MET A 18 -5.74 -0.89 -2.09
C MET A 18 -5.34 0.44 -1.42
N SER A 19 -4.32 1.11 -1.97
CA SER A 19 -4.11 2.52 -1.68
C SER A 19 -5.32 3.28 -2.20
N GLY A 20 -6.09 3.91 -1.31
CA GLY A 20 -7.28 4.66 -1.71
C GLY A 20 -6.98 5.72 -2.77
N VAL A 21 -8.01 6.09 -3.53
CA VAL A 21 -7.85 6.91 -4.75
C VAL A 21 -7.55 8.37 -4.44
N ILE A 22 -8.40 9.00 -3.62
CA ILE A 22 -8.21 10.36 -3.11
C ILE A 22 -7.83 10.31 -1.63
N ILE A 23 -8.36 9.34 -0.89
CA ILE A 23 -8.11 9.18 0.55
C ILE A 23 -7.75 7.73 0.78
N GLY A 24 -6.55 7.47 1.29
CA GLY A 24 -6.14 6.15 1.74
C GLY A 24 -6.89 5.77 3.01
N VAL A 25 -7.54 4.60 3.02
CA VAL A 25 -8.21 4.06 4.20
C VAL A 25 -7.69 2.67 4.47
N THR A 26 -7.07 2.50 5.64
CA THR A 26 -6.53 1.21 6.08
C THR A 26 -6.79 0.99 7.57
N VAL A 27 -6.68 -0.25 8.00
CA VAL A 27 -6.76 -0.63 9.41
C VAL A 27 -5.41 -1.21 9.79
N GLN A 28 -4.77 -0.58 10.77
CA GLN A 28 -3.46 -0.98 11.28
C GLN A 28 -3.44 -0.90 12.80
N GLN A 29 -2.38 -1.48 13.37
CA GLN A 29 -2.14 -1.41 14.80
C GLN A 29 -2.01 0.05 15.26
N ASP A 30 -2.64 0.38 16.38
CA ASP A 30 -2.55 1.70 17.00
C ASP A 30 -1.13 1.90 17.55
N PHE A 31 -0.40 2.90 17.03
CA PHE A 31 0.95 3.24 17.52
C PHE A 31 0.98 3.55 19.02
N GLY A 32 -0.11 4.07 19.58
CA GLY A 32 -0.22 4.36 21.01
C GLY A 32 -0.59 3.16 21.87
N LYS A 33 -1.08 2.05 21.28
CA LYS A 33 -1.63 0.90 22.02
C LYS A 33 -1.37 -0.43 21.30
N LYS A 34 -0.42 -1.22 21.83
CA LYS A 34 -0.14 -2.57 21.33
C LYS A 34 -1.41 -3.45 21.41
N GLY A 35 -1.69 -4.25 20.38
CA GLY A 35 -2.85 -5.15 20.32
C GLY A 35 -4.19 -4.51 19.97
N GLN A 36 -4.26 -3.18 19.85
CA GLN A 36 -5.46 -2.48 19.35
C GLN A 36 -5.23 -2.05 17.90
N TYR A 37 -6.29 -2.09 17.10
CA TYR A 37 -6.28 -1.62 15.72
C TYR A 37 -7.21 -0.41 15.59
N VAL A 38 -6.85 0.49 14.70
CA VAL A 38 -7.60 1.73 14.45
C VAL A 38 -7.62 2.00 12.95
N ILE A 39 -8.63 2.74 12.52
CA ILE A 39 -8.73 3.21 11.14
C ILE A 39 -7.72 4.35 10.95
N TYR A 40 -6.85 4.19 9.97
CA TYR A 40 -5.95 5.23 9.50
C TYR A 40 -6.48 5.84 8.21
N LEU A 41 -6.43 7.17 8.16
CA LEU A 41 -6.72 7.98 6.99
C LEU A 41 -5.44 8.69 6.57
N ASP A 42 -5.09 8.54 5.31
CA ASP A 42 -3.82 9.02 4.77
C ASP A 42 -4.01 9.63 3.38
N GLN A 43 -2.99 10.36 2.92
CA GLN A 43 -2.87 10.75 1.53
C GLN A 43 -2.82 9.51 0.61
N PRO A 44 -3.36 9.58 -0.62
CA PRO A 44 -3.42 8.43 -1.51
C PRO A 44 -2.03 8.12 -2.09
N ARG A 45 -1.89 6.98 -2.77
CA ARG A 45 -0.79 6.83 -3.73
C ARG A 45 -1.16 7.52 -5.03
N LEU A 46 -0.18 8.08 -5.74
CA LEU A 46 -0.37 8.67 -7.06
C LEU A 46 -0.37 7.57 -8.14
N GLY A 47 -0.96 7.85 -9.31
CA GLY A 47 -1.18 6.88 -10.39
C GLY A 47 -0.02 6.78 -11.36
N GLN A 48 0.76 7.85 -11.47
CA GLN A 48 2.01 7.87 -12.23
C GLN A 48 3.11 7.11 -11.49
N PHE A 49 3.87 6.28 -12.22
CA PHE A 49 5.11 5.67 -11.75
C PHE A 49 6.33 6.50 -12.16
N ASP A 50 7.36 6.56 -11.32
CA ASP A 50 8.68 7.10 -11.63
C ASP A 50 9.63 6.02 -12.20
N PHE A 51 10.90 6.39 -12.40
CA PHE A 51 11.95 5.49 -12.93
C PHE A 51 12.29 4.29 -12.03
N THR A 52 11.83 4.30 -10.77
CA THR A 52 11.93 3.16 -9.85
C THR A 52 10.69 2.26 -9.92
N GLY A 53 9.73 2.59 -10.78
CA GLY A 53 8.42 1.95 -10.83
C GLY A 53 7.50 2.36 -9.68
N LEU A 54 7.79 3.48 -9.00
CA LEU A 54 7.09 3.89 -7.78
C LEU A 54 6.35 5.22 -7.96
N PRO A 55 5.17 5.39 -7.37
CA PRO A 55 4.52 6.70 -7.38
C PRO A 55 5.35 7.76 -6.66
N ASN A 56 5.71 8.83 -7.38
CA ASN A 56 6.52 9.91 -6.85
C ASN A 56 5.95 11.28 -7.20
N GLN A 57 5.60 12.04 -6.17
CA GLN A 57 5.05 13.39 -6.29
C GLN A 57 6.01 14.40 -6.92
N GLU A 58 7.32 14.15 -6.86
CA GLU A 58 8.33 15.04 -7.47
C GLU A 58 8.25 15.08 -8.98
N VAL A 59 7.82 13.97 -9.61
CA VAL A 59 7.73 13.85 -11.07
C VAL A 59 6.71 14.85 -11.64
N TYR A 60 5.60 15.07 -10.94
CA TYR A 60 4.58 16.06 -11.30
C TYR A 60 5.14 17.49 -11.28
N ARG A 61 6.14 17.77 -10.42
CA ARG A 61 6.77 19.09 -10.30
C ARG A 61 7.78 19.39 -11.40
N LEU A 62 8.21 18.39 -12.17
CA LEU A 62 9.11 18.57 -13.32
C LEU A 62 8.42 19.29 -14.50
N GLY A 63 7.12 19.56 -14.39
CA GLY A 63 6.33 20.27 -15.37
C GLY A 63 5.73 19.34 -16.42
N ARG A 64 4.59 19.76 -16.98
CA ARG A 64 3.78 18.94 -17.90
C ARG A 64 4.53 18.48 -19.15
N ASN A 65 5.52 19.24 -19.59
CA ASN A 65 6.29 18.91 -20.78
C ASN A 65 7.41 17.88 -20.56
N ASN A 66 7.65 17.49 -19.31
CA ASN A 66 8.60 16.45 -18.98
C ASN A 66 8.14 15.08 -19.55
N LEU A 67 9.11 14.26 -19.95
CA LEU A 67 8.90 12.91 -20.50
C LEU A 67 7.89 12.08 -19.69
N TYR A 68 8.04 12.05 -18.36
CA TYR A 68 7.21 11.22 -17.49
C TYR A 68 5.74 11.68 -17.46
N ASN A 69 5.51 12.99 -17.42
CA ASN A 69 4.16 13.57 -17.37
C ASN A 69 3.45 13.41 -18.73
N LYS A 70 4.18 13.57 -19.83
CA LYS A 70 3.66 13.29 -21.18
C LYS A 70 3.32 11.81 -21.36
N ALA A 71 4.22 10.92 -20.98
CA ALA A 71 4.00 9.47 -21.08
C ALA A 71 2.79 9.03 -20.24
N TYR A 72 2.58 9.64 -19.07
CA TYR A 72 1.41 9.38 -18.25
C TYR A 72 0.12 9.89 -18.91
N GLU A 73 0.09 11.12 -19.41
CA GLU A 73 -1.08 11.67 -20.13
C GLU A 73 -1.44 10.81 -21.36
N GLU A 74 -0.45 10.40 -22.15
CA GLU A 74 -0.64 9.50 -23.30
C GLU A 74 -1.19 8.13 -22.87
N TYR A 75 -0.64 7.55 -21.81
CA TYR A 75 -1.13 6.30 -21.23
C TYR A 75 -2.60 6.40 -20.81
N LEU A 76 -3.00 7.48 -20.12
CA LEU A 76 -4.39 7.71 -19.74
C LEU A 76 -5.31 7.74 -20.97
N VAL A 77 -4.90 8.46 -22.02
CA VAL A 77 -5.66 8.60 -23.27
C VAL A 77 -5.81 7.26 -23.97
N ASP A 78 -4.72 6.49 -24.10
CA ASP A 78 -4.73 5.20 -24.78
C ASP A 78 -5.61 4.18 -24.08
N VAL A 79 -5.61 4.17 -22.74
CA VAL A 79 -6.53 3.36 -21.94
C VAL A 79 -7.98 3.80 -22.17
N ALA A 80 -8.27 5.10 -22.10
CA ALA A 80 -9.62 5.62 -22.29
C ALA A 80 -10.18 5.29 -23.68
N VAL A 81 -9.38 5.46 -24.73
CA VAL A 81 -9.75 5.12 -26.11
C VAL A 81 -9.93 3.61 -26.27
N SER A 82 -9.07 2.80 -25.68
CA SER A 82 -9.20 1.32 -25.69
C SER A 82 -10.46 0.82 -25.00
N LEU A 83 -11.00 1.61 -24.05
CA LEU A 83 -12.27 1.35 -23.37
C LEU A 83 -13.49 1.97 -24.08
N GLY A 84 -13.29 2.57 -25.27
CA GLY A 84 -14.36 3.07 -26.14
C GLY A 84 -14.60 4.57 -26.10
N ALA A 85 -13.76 5.36 -25.41
CA ALA A 85 -13.89 6.82 -25.43
C ALA A 85 -13.48 7.41 -26.79
N HIS A 86 -14.18 8.46 -27.23
CA HIS A 86 -13.80 9.18 -28.45
C HIS A 86 -12.44 9.89 -28.26
N PRO A 87 -11.46 9.77 -29.19
CA PRO A 87 -10.09 10.27 -28.99
C PRO A 87 -9.99 11.75 -28.59
N HIS A 88 -10.76 12.63 -29.22
CA HIS A 88 -10.76 14.05 -28.87
C HIS A 88 -11.31 14.34 -27.47
N ILE A 89 -12.31 13.58 -27.02
CA ILE A 89 -12.88 13.72 -25.67
C ILE A 89 -11.91 13.13 -24.65
N ALA A 90 -11.36 11.95 -24.93
CA ALA A 90 -10.37 11.29 -24.08
C ALA A 90 -9.16 12.20 -23.82
N LYS A 91 -8.62 12.85 -24.86
CA LYS A 91 -7.49 13.77 -24.70
C LYS A 91 -7.79 14.93 -23.76
N LYS A 92 -8.96 15.55 -23.89
CA LYS A 92 -9.37 16.65 -23.01
C LYS A 92 -9.61 16.17 -21.58
N ASP A 93 -10.38 15.10 -21.42
CA ASP A 93 -10.72 14.57 -20.10
C ASP A 93 -9.47 14.10 -19.34
N MET A 94 -8.53 13.44 -20.02
CA MET A 94 -7.32 12.94 -19.38
C MET A 94 -6.33 14.06 -19.06
N CYS A 95 -6.31 15.14 -19.84
CA CYS A 95 -5.63 16.38 -19.49
C CYS A 95 -6.14 16.93 -18.15
N ASP A 96 -7.46 17.06 -17.98
CA ASP A 96 -8.07 17.54 -16.73
C ASP A 96 -7.76 16.60 -15.55
N VAL A 97 -7.71 15.29 -15.80
CA VAL A 97 -7.34 14.27 -14.80
C VAL A 97 -5.89 14.42 -14.34
N VAL A 98 -4.93 14.64 -15.26
CA VAL A 98 -3.52 14.88 -14.90
C VAL A 98 -3.38 16.18 -14.12
N GLU A 99 -4.10 17.24 -14.49
CA GLU A 99 -4.08 18.50 -13.76
C GLU A 99 -4.62 18.35 -12.33
N PHE A 100 -5.70 17.59 -12.17
CA PHE A 100 -6.23 17.26 -10.85
C PHE A 100 -5.24 16.45 -10.01
N GLU A 101 -4.64 15.40 -10.56
CA GLU A 101 -3.65 14.59 -9.83
C GLU A 101 -2.38 15.38 -9.50
N THR A 102 -1.95 16.28 -10.39
CA THR A 102 -0.86 17.23 -10.12
C THR A 102 -1.18 18.12 -8.93
N ALA A 103 -2.43 18.62 -8.83
CA ALA A 103 -2.86 19.42 -7.69
C ALA A 103 -2.83 18.60 -6.39
N LEU A 104 -3.23 17.32 -6.43
CA LEU A 104 -3.10 16.42 -5.28
C LEU A 104 -1.63 16.20 -4.89
N ALA A 105 -0.76 15.90 -5.85
CA ALA A 105 0.67 15.69 -5.63
C ALA A 105 1.35 16.91 -4.98
N ASN A 106 0.90 18.12 -5.29
CA ASN A 106 1.47 19.34 -4.72
C ASN A 106 1.15 19.56 -3.24
N ILE A 107 0.05 18.99 -2.74
CA ILE A 107 -0.36 19.13 -1.32
C ILE A 107 0.02 17.90 -0.48
N MET A 108 0.53 16.85 -1.10
CA MET A 108 1.00 15.66 -0.41
C MET A 108 2.31 15.93 0.34
N LEU A 109 2.45 15.28 1.50
CA LEU A 109 3.66 15.35 2.32
C LEU A 109 4.76 14.46 1.74
N PHE A 110 5.98 14.95 1.78
CA PHE A 110 7.19 14.19 1.48
C PHE A 110 7.49 13.15 2.54
N GLU A 111 8.20 12.08 2.17
CA GLU A 111 8.59 11.02 3.11
C GLU A 111 9.43 11.56 4.28
N GLU A 112 10.24 12.59 4.08
CA GLU A 112 11.00 13.26 5.14
C GLU A 112 10.07 13.95 6.15
N GLU A 113 9.07 14.70 5.67
CA GLU A 113 8.09 15.39 6.50
C GLU A 113 7.23 14.38 7.27
N ARG A 114 6.88 13.28 6.59
CA ARG A 114 6.18 12.14 7.19
C ARG A 114 6.99 11.45 8.28
N ARG A 115 8.31 11.64 8.41
CA ARG A 115 9.07 11.06 9.53
C ARG A 115 8.77 11.72 10.87
N LEU A 116 8.19 12.92 10.89
CA LEU A 116 7.89 13.64 12.12
C LEU A 116 6.69 13.00 12.84
N VAL A 117 6.91 12.43 14.02
CA VAL A 117 5.89 11.70 14.81
C VAL A 117 4.65 12.57 15.08
N ASN A 118 4.86 13.86 15.34
CA ASN A 118 3.80 14.83 15.62
C ASN A 118 2.86 15.05 14.43
N ILE A 119 3.33 14.80 13.20
CA ILE A 119 2.53 14.92 11.97
C ILE A 119 1.73 13.64 11.71
N ARG A 120 2.30 12.47 12.06
CA ARG A 120 1.74 11.14 11.75
C ARG A 120 0.60 10.67 12.64
N TYR A 121 0.50 11.16 13.87
CA TYR A 121 -0.43 10.62 14.86
C TYR A 121 -1.40 11.68 15.38
N ASN A 122 -2.38 12.03 14.54
CA ASN A 122 -3.49 12.88 14.94
C ASN A 122 -4.77 12.05 15.11
N LYS A 123 -5.06 11.63 16.35
CA LYS A 123 -6.21 10.78 16.68
C LYS A 123 -7.44 11.63 17.04
N ILE A 124 -8.43 11.64 16.16
CA ILE A 124 -9.68 12.40 16.32
C ILE A 124 -10.90 11.51 16.14
N SER A 125 -12.07 11.97 16.56
CA SER A 125 -13.34 11.32 16.28
C SER A 125 -13.85 11.67 14.88
N ILE A 126 -14.72 10.82 14.33
CA ILE A 126 -15.42 11.12 13.07
C ILE A 126 -16.22 12.45 13.19
N LEU A 127 -16.75 12.77 14.38
CA LEU A 127 -17.39 14.06 14.64
C LEU A 127 -16.43 15.24 14.47
N GLU A 128 -15.29 15.22 15.17
CA GLU A 128 -14.25 16.26 15.08
C GLU A 128 -13.75 16.40 13.64
N MET A 129 -13.61 15.28 12.94
CA MET A 129 -13.23 15.25 11.52
C MET A 129 -14.28 15.92 10.63
N SER A 130 -15.56 15.65 10.87
CA SER A 130 -16.68 16.23 10.10
C SER A 130 -16.82 17.73 10.33
N ILE A 131 -16.46 18.22 11.53
CA ILE A 131 -16.42 19.65 11.83
C ILE A 131 -15.23 20.32 11.12
N ARG A 132 -14.05 19.68 11.12
CA ARG A 132 -12.83 20.24 10.54
C ARG A 132 -12.83 20.21 8.99
N TYR A 133 -13.39 19.15 8.40
CA TYR A 133 -13.41 18.93 6.94
C TYR A 133 -14.84 18.68 6.45
N PRO A 134 -15.72 19.70 6.46
CA PRO A 134 -17.16 19.53 6.22
C PRO A 134 -17.55 19.17 4.78
N GLN A 135 -16.60 19.20 3.84
CA GLN A 135 -16.84 18.94 2.42
C GLN A 135 -17.07 17.46 2.12
N ILE A 136 -16.71 16.58 3.06
CA ILE A 136 -16.86 15.14 2.94
C ILE A 136 -17.78 14.67 4.08
N ASP A 137 -18.81 13.92 3.73
CA ASP A 137 -19.62 13.20 4.72
C ASP A 137 -18.83 11.98 5.22
N TRP A 138 -17.94 12.22 6.19
CA TRP A 138 -17.00 11.21 6.71
C TRP A 138 -17.68 10.00 7.30
N LEU A 139 -18.80 10.19 8.01
CA LEU A 139 -19.54 9.07 8.59
C LEU A 139 -20.12 8.18 7.48
N ARG A 140 -20.74 8.78 6.45
CA ARG A 140 -21.25 8.01 5.31
C ARG A 140 -20.12 7.35 4.53
N PHE A 141 -19.03 8.07 4.28
CA PHE A 141 -17.85 7.56 3.57
C PHE A 141 -17.28 6.32 4.27
N LEU A 142 -16.98 6.42 5.57
CA LEU A 142 -16.42 5.31 6.34
C LEU A 142 -17.41 4.15 6.48
N ARG A 143 -18.71 4.42 6.67
CA ARG A 143 -19.73 3.36 6.69
C ARG A 143 -19.79 2.58 5.38
N LYS A 144 -19.65 3.26 4.23
CA LYS A 144 -19.63 2.61 2.93
C LYS A 144 -18.42 1.71 2.76
N ILE A 145 -17.23 2.18 3.10
CA ILE A 145 -16.01 1.37 3.05
C ILE A 145 -16.10 0.16 3.97
N LEU A 146 -16.49 0.39 5.23
CA LEU A 146 -16.52 -0.64 6.27
C LEU A 146 -17.67 -1.64 6.13
N SER A 147 -18.70 -1.31 5.33
CA SER A 147 -19.80 -2.24 5.06
C SER A 147 -19.36 -3.51 4.32
N VAL A 148 -18.24 -3.48 3.58
CA VAL A 148 -17.65 -4.66 2.94
C VAL A 148 -17.29 -5.74 3.98
N ALA A 149 -16.96 -5.32 5.20
CA ALA A 149 -16.64 -6.21 6.32
C ALA A 149 -17.76 -6.29 7.38
N ASN A 150 -18.95 -5.74 7.11
CA ASN A 150 -20.04 -5.61 8.08
C ASN A 150 -19.64 -4.90 9.39
N ILE A 151 -18.73 -3.93 9.29
CA ILE A 151 -18.26 -3.15 10.45
C ILE A 151 -19.06 -1.85 10.54
N HIS A 152 -19.60 -1.58 11.73
CA HIS A 152 -20.36 -0.36 12.01
C HIS A 152 -19.52 0.68 12.74
N VAL A 153 -19.66 1.94 12.33
CA VAL A 153 -19.01 3.10 12.97
C VAL A 153 -20.03 4.20 13.28
N SER A 154 -19.72 5.00 14.30
CA SER A 154 -20.50 6.14 14.77
C SER A 154 -19.63 7.40 14.82
N TYR A 155 -20.26 8.54 15.07
CA TYR A 155 -19.54 9.81 15.22
C TYR A 155 -18.48 9.80 16.33
N GLN A 156 -18.60 8.91 17.32
CA GLN A 156 -17.66 8.75 18.43
C GLN A 156 -16.45 7.86 18.06
N THR A 157 -16.53 7.09 16.98
CA THR A 157 -15.41 6.25 16.52
C THR A 157 -14.17 7.11 16.30
N LYS A 158 -13.04 6.68 16.86
CA LYS A 158 -11.75 7.36 16.72
C LYS A 158 -11.01 6.84 15.48
N VAL A 159 -10.42 7.75 14.73
CA VAL A 159 -9.59 7.52 13.54
C VAL A 159 -8.27 8.26 13.71
N VAL A 160 -7.23 7.82 13.01
CA VAL A 160 -5.93 8.48 13.00
C VAL A 160 -5.71 9.13 11.63
N LEU A 161 -5.44 10.43 11.61
CA LEU A 161 -5.02 11.14 10.41
C LEU A 161 -3.49 11.10 10.32
N TRP A 162 -2.97 10.40 9.32
CA TRP A 162 -1.53 10.23 9.12
C TRP A 162 -0.91 11.44 8.40
N ALA A 163 -1.69 12.13 7.55
CA ALA A 163 -1.28 13.30 6.80
C ALA A 163 -2.24 14.48 7.02
N SER A 164 -2.38 14.96 8.27
CA SER A 164 -3.32 16.07 8.57
C SER A 164 -3.19 17.29 7.63
N PRO A 165 -1.98 17.79 7.28
CA PRO A 165 -1.82 18.90 6.34
C PRO A 165 -2.36 18.64 4.92
N TYR A 166 -2.36 17.39 4.47
CA TYR A 166 -2.96 17.01 3.19
C TYR A 166 -4.48 17.23 3.23
N PHE A 167 -5.13 16.78 4.30
CA PHE A 167 -6.58 16.96 4.47
C PHE A 167 -6.99 18.44 4.60
N ASP A 168 -6.15 19.27 5.22
CA ASP A 168 -6.38 20.71 5.34
C ASP A 168 -6.49 21.41 3.97
N GLN A 169 -5.72 20.94 2.97
CA GLN A 169 -5.70 21.53 1.64
C GLN A 169 -6.63 20.81 0.64
N LEU A 170 -6.92 19.52 0.87
CA LEU A 170 -7.72 18.68 -0.04
C LEU A 170 -9.08 19.29 -0.36
N SER A 171 -9.75 19.88 0.64
CA SER A 171 -11.06 20.52 0.49
C SER A 171 -11.08 21.58 -0.62
N SER A 172 -10.05 22.44 -0.68
CA SER A 172 -9.98 23.49 -1.70
C SER A 172 -9.80 22.91 -3.10
N ILE A 173 -9.13 21.77 -3.24
CA ILE A 173 -8.93 21.12 -4.54
C ILE A 173 -10.27 20.51 -4.99
N LEU A 174 -10.90 19.70 -4.13
CA LEU A 174 -12.17 19.04 -4.44
C LEU A 174 -13.28 20.02 -4.83
N THR A 175 -13.33 21.19 -4.18
CA THR A 175 -14.33 22.23 -4.48
C THR A 175 -14.10 22.89 -5.84
N LYS A 176 -12.85 22.99 -6.30
CA LYS A 176 -12.49 23.62 -7.59
C LYS A 176 -12.58 22.65 -8.76
N THR A 177 -12.57 21.35 -8.51
CA THR A 177 -12.57 20.32 -9.55
C THR A 177 -13.98 19.96 -9.98
N SER A 178 -14.20 19.83 -11.29
CA SER A 178 -15.50 19.44 -11.83
C SER A 178 -15.87 18.00 -11.44
N THR A 179 -17.16 17.72 -11.28
CA THR A 179 -17.65 16.35 -11.02
C THR A 179 -17.22 15.35 -12.10
N ARG A 180 -17.15 15.79 -13.37
CA ARG A 180 -16.66 14.95 -14.47
C ARG A 180 -15.21 14.55 -14.29
N THR A 181 -14.34 15.51 -13.96
CA THR A 181 -12.91 15.26 -13.72
C THR A 181 -12.71 14.34 -12.51
N LEU A 182 -13.45 14.56 -11.41
CA LEU A 182 -13.42 13.69 -10.24
C LEU A 182 -13.86 12.26 -10.58
N ALA A 183 -14.97 12.10 -11.31
CA ALA A 183 -15.45 10.78 -11.72
C ALA A 183 -14.46 10.06 -12.63
N ASN A 184 -13.88 10.77 -13.60
CA ASN A 184 -12.87 10.22 -14.51
C ASN A 184 -11.60 9.81 -13.75
N TYR A 185 -11.12 10.64 -12.81
CA TYR A 185 -9.97 10.30 -11.98
C TYR A 185 -10.24 9.06 -11.11
N ILE A 186 -11.39 9.03 -10.43
CA ILE A 186 -11.78 7.91 -9.57
C ILE A 186 -11.85 6.61 -10.38
N LEU A 187 -12.54 6.66 -11.53
CA LEU A 187 -12.66 5.51 -12.41
C LEU A 187 -11.29 5.05 -12.90
N PHE A 188 -10.46 5.97 -13.38
CA PHE A 188 -9.14 5.64 -13.91
C PHE A 188 -8.27 4.94 -12.85
N ARG A 189 -8.14 5.55 -11.66
CA ARG A 189 -7.34 4.99 -10.57
C ARG A 189 -7.88 3.65 -10.06
N ALA A 190 -9.19 3.43 -10.12
CA ALA A 190 -9.80 2.16 -9.75
C ALA A 190 -9.54 1.05 -10.79
N ILE A 191 -9.58 1.35 -12.09
CA ILE A 191 -9.35 0.35 -13.14
C ILE A 191 -7.87 0.11 -13.44
N GLN A 192 -7.00 1.08 -13.15
CA GLN A 192 -5.56 1.02 -13.45
C GLN A 192 -4.89 -0.31 -13.03
N PRO A 193 -5.03 -0.79 -11.78
CA PRO A 193 -4.43 -2.07 -11.37
C PRO A 193 -5.06 -3.30 -12.07
N LEU A 194 -6.28 -3.15 -12.60
CA LEU A 194 -7.02 -4.23 -13.27
C LEU A 194 -6.73 -4.32 -14.76
N LEU A 195 -6.14 -3.28 -15.38
CA LEU A 195 -5.90 -3.22 -16.83
C LEU A 195 -5.19 -4.46 -17.40
N PRO A 196 -4.13 -5.01 -16.76
CA PRO A 196 -3.47 -6.23 -17.23
C PRO A 196 -4.39 -7.47 -17.28
N SER A 197 -5.48 -7.44 -16.51
CA SER A 197 -6.43 -8.56 -16.37
C SER A 197 -7.62 -8.49 -17.32
N ILE A 198 -7.80 -7.37 -18.04
CA ILE A 198 -8.98 -7.14 -18.90
C ILE A 198 -8.74 -7.67 -20.32
N SER A 199 -7.67 -7.22 -20.99
CA SER A 199 -7.38 -7.61 -22.37
C SER A 199 -5.89 -7.53 -22.70
N LYS A 200 -5.45 -8.26 -23.74
CA LYS A 200 -4.07 -8.19 -24.23
C LYS A 200 -3.67 -6.77 -24.65
N THR A 201 -4.60 -6.01 -25.23
CA THR A 201 -4.37 -4.62 -25.63
C THR A 201 -4.08 -3.73 -24.42
N LEU A 202 -4.90 -3.82 -23.37
CA LEU A 202 -4.69 -3.02 -22.15
C LEU A 202 -3.46 -3.47 -21.37
N GLN A 203 -3.16 -4.78 -21.36
CA GLN A 203 -1.92 -5.31 -20.81
C GLN A 203 -0.70 -4.73 -21.52
N TYR A 204 -0.71 -4.67 -22.86
CA TYR A 204 0.37 -4.08 -23.64
C TYR A 204 0.50 -2.57 -23.41
N ILE A 205 -0.61 -1.82 -23.37
CA ILE A 205 -0.59 -0.38 -23.06
C ILE A 205 0.04 -0.12 -21.69
N ASN A 206 -0.32 -0.92 -20.69
CA ASN A 206 0.25 -0.83 -19.35
C ASN A 206 1.76 -1.13 -19.33
N LEU A 207 2.18 -2.22 -19.97
CA LEU A 207 3.60 -2.57 -20.05
C LEU A 207 4.41 -1.52 -20.82
N ARG A 208 3.86 -0.98 -21.91
CA ARG A 208 4.53 0.05 -22.71
C ARG A 208 4.76 1.31 -21.89
N TYR A 209 3.77 1.75 -21.12
CA TYR A 209 3.94 2.86 -20.18
C TYR A 209 5.06 2.59 -19.17
N ILE A 210 5.05 1.41 -18.53
CA ILE A 210 6.10 0.98 -17.58
C ILE A 210 7.48 0.96 -18.26
N ALA A 211 7.58 0.46 -19.49
CA ALA A 211 8.84 0.43 -20.24
C ALA A 211 9.34 1.85 -20.54
N THR A 212 8.45 2.77 -20.96
CA THR A 212 8.80 4.16 -21.25
C THR A 212 9.34 4.88 -20.01
N VAL A 213 8.70 4.76 -18.85
CA VAL A 213 9.17 5.44 -17.63
C VAL A 213 10.48 4.85 -17.10
N ASN A 214 10.75 3.57 -17.37
CA ASN A 214 11.99 2.90 -16.98
C ASN A 214 13.11 3.03 -18.01
N GLY A 215 12.89 3.76 -19.12
CA GLY A 215 13.87 3.91 -20.20
C GLY A 215 14.19 2.60 -20.93
N LEU A 216 13.28 1.64 -20.90
CA LEU A 216 13.41 0.34 -21.54
C LEU A 216 12.91 0.38 -22.98
N SER A 217 13.47 -0.50 -23.82
CA SER A 217 12.96 -0.76 -25.16
C SER A 217 11.52 -1.28 -25.13
N GLU A 218 10.86 -1.25 -26.29
CA GLU A 218 9.47 -1.70 -26.45
C GLU A 218 9.25 -3.09 -25.81
N PRO A 219 8.27 -3.22 -24.90
CA PRO A 219 8.14 -4.43 -24.11
C PRO A 219 7.48 -5.54 -24.92
N LYS A 220 7.90 -6.77 -24.64
CA LYS A 220 7.17 -7.98 -25.05
C LYS A 220 6.26 -8.41 -23.93
N LEU A 221 5.06 -8.87 -24.28
CA LEU A 221 4.15 -9.48 -23.31
C LEU A 221 4.83 -10.72 -22.70
N PRO A 222 4.84 -10.88 -21.36
CA PRO A 222 5.39 -12.06 -20.73
C PRO A 222 4.61 -13.32 -21.12
N PRO A 223 5.22 -14.51 -21.01
CA PRO A 223 4.49 -15.77 -21.12
C PRO A 223 3.26 -15.78 -20.20
N ARG A 224 2.16 -16.38 -20.68
CA ARG A 224 0.90 -16.42 -19.91
C ARG A 224 1.06 -17.14 -18.57
N SER A 225 1.92 -18.15 -18.50
CA SER A 225 2.27 -18.87 -17.27
C SER A 225 2.84 -17.93 -16.22
N ASP A 226 3.75 -17.05 -16.61
CA ASP A 226 4.48 -16.17 -15.70
C ASP A 226 3.53 -15.11 -15.16
N PHE A 227 2.71 -14.51 -16.04
CA PHE A 227 1.65 -13.59 -15.64
C PHE A 227 0.68 -14.24 -14.63
N CYS A 228 0.18 -15.45 -14.91
CA CYS A 228 -0.72 -16.14 -13.99
C CYS A 228 -0.03 -16.47 -12.65
N THR A 229 1.25 -16.84 -12.68
CA THR A 229 2.03 -17.16 -11.48
C THR A 229 2.22 -15.93 -10.61
N ASP A 230 2.62 -14.79 -11.19
CA ASP A 230 2.77 -13.54 -10.46
C ASP A 230 1.45 -13.10 -9.81
N ILE A 231 0.33 -13.24 -10.52
CA ILE A 231 -1.00 -12.92 -9.98
C ILE A 231 -1.35 -13.81 -8.78
N VAL A 232 -1.08 -15.11 -8.84
CA VAL A 232 -1.36 -16.03 -7.72
C VAL A 232 -0.45 -15.71 -6.53
N ILE A 233 0.82 -15.38 -6.76
CA ILE A 233 1.76 -14.94 -5.71
C ILE A 233 1.25 -13.66 -5.05
N GLU A 234 0.77 -12.68 -5.81
CA GLU A 234 0.27 -11.42 -5.24
C GLU A 234 -1.04 -11.60 -4.47
N GLN A 235 -1.99 -12.35 -5.04
CA GLN A 235 -3.36 -12.43 -4.53
C GLN A 235 -3.57 -13.51 -3.47
N MET A 236 -2.77 -14.58 -3.53
CA MET A 236 -2.86 -15.76 -2.65
C MET A 236 -1.48 -16.10 -2.05
N ASP A 237 -0.78 -15.05 -1.61
CA ASP A 237 0.59 -15.17 -1.11
C ASP A 237 0.75 -16.24 -0.03
N TRP A 238 -0.13 -16.34 0.98
CA TRP A 238 0.02 -17.38 2.01
C TRP A 238 0.05 -18.81 1.45
N VAL A 239 -0.69 -19.09 0.37
CA VAL A 239 -0.64 -20.41 -0.29
C VAL A 239 0.71 -20.58 -0.98
N THR A 240 1.14 -19.59 -1.74
CA THR A 240 2.42 -19.65 -2.45
C THR A 240 3.62 -19.68 -1.50
N SER A 241 3.52 -19.01 -0.35
CA SER A 241 4.47 -19.07 0.75
C SER A 241 4.61 -20.50 1.26
N ARG A 242 3.50 -21.22 1.49
CA ARG A 242 3.54 -22.62 1.93
C ARG A 242 4.21 -23.52 0.89
N ILE A 243 3.84 -23.39 -0.38
CA ILE A 243 4.46 -24.14 -1.48
C ILE A 243 5.97 -23.86 -1.53
N PHE A 244 6.37 -22.60 -1.37
CA PHE A 244 7.78 -22.21 -1.33
C PHE A 244 8.52 -22.89 -0.18
N ILE A 245 7.95 -22.85 1.03
CA ILE A 245 8.53 -23.45 2.24
C ILE A 245 8.69 -24.96 2.10
N GLU A 246 7.66 -25.67 1.64
CA GLU A 246 7.66 -27.13 1.48
C GLU A 246 8.70 -27.61 0.45
N ASN A 247 9.04 -26.76 -0.52
CA ASN A 247 10.05 -27.06 -1.54
C ASN A 247 11.48 -26.64 -1.14
N GLN A 248 11.68 -26.02 0.02
CA GLN A 248 13.03 -25.68 0.50
C GLN A 248 13.65 -26.83 1.30
N THR A 249 14.72 -27.42 0.76
CA THR A 249 15.37 -28.61 1.35
C THR A 249 16.28 -28.31 2.55
N ASP A 250 16.77 -27.08 2.70
CA ASP A 250 17.78 -26.69 3.71
C ASP A 250 17.22 -25.74 4.79
N SER A 251 15.89 -25.73 4.95
CA SER A 251 15.19 -24.76 5.80
C SER A 251 15.66 -24.83 7.26
N ASP A 252 15.75 -26.02 7.87
CA ASP A 252 16.13 -26.17 9.28
C ASP A 252 17.56 -25.70 9.58
N GLN A 253 18.53 -26.07 8.74
CA GLN A 253 19.93 -25.65 8.92
C GLN A 253 20.08 -24.13 8.74
N THR A 254 19.39 -23.58 7.73
CA THR A 254 19.38 -22.13 7.48
C THR A 254 18.74 -21.38 8.66
N LEU A 255 17.62 -21.87 9.18
CA LEU A 255 16.94 -21.29 10.34
C LEU A 255 17.82 -21.33 11.59
N ALA A 256 18.55 -22.42 11.83
CA ALA A 256 19.49 -22.51 12.94
C ALA A 256 20.62 -21.47 12.82
N TYR A 257 21.21 -21.34 11.63
CA TYR A 257 22.28 -20.38 11.39
C TYR A 257 21.82 -18.92 11.52
N VAL A 258 20.64 -18.59 10.98
CA VAL A 258 20.05 -17.24 11.12
C VAL A 258 19.72 -16.93 12.59
N ASN A 259 19.25 -17.92 13.36
CA ASN A 259 19.02 -17.77 14.79
C ASN A 259 20.31 -17.50 15.58
N GLU A 260 21.43 -18.10 15.18
CA GLU A 260 22.75 -17.86 15.76
C GLU A 260 23.25 -16.44 15.44
N ILE A 261 23.21 -16.03 14.16
CA ILE A 261 23.55 -14.68 13.72
C ILE A 261 22.73 -13.64 14.49
N ARG A 262 21.42 -13.87 14.62
CA ARG A 262 20.55 -13.01 15.42
C ARG A 262 21.07 -12.87 16.86
N GLY A 263 21.45 -13.98 17.49
CA GLY A 263 22.02 -13.99 18.84
C GLY A 263 23.25 -13.09 18.93
N TYR A 264 24.20 -13.23 18.01
CA TYR A 264 25.39 -12.38 17.94
C TYR A 264 25.05 -10.90 17.72
N VAL A 265 24.14 -10.58 16.80
CA VAL A 265 23.73 -9.20 16.53
C VAL A 265 23.13 -8.56 17.78
N ARG A 266 22.25 -9.26 18.51
CA ARG A 266 21.66 -8.75 19.76
C ARG A 266 22.71 -8.55 20.84
N PHE A 267 23.65 -9.49 20.97
CA PHE A 267 24.77 -9.40 21.91
C PHE A 267 25.65 -8.18 21.62
N VAL A 268 26.14 -8.04 20.39
CA VAL A 268 27.02 -6.93 19.99
C VAL A 268 26.32 -5.59 20.15
N PHE A 269 25.06 -5.48 19.74
CA PHE A 269 24.30 -4.24 19.91
C PHE A 269 24.11 -3.88 21.39
N THR A 270 23.81 -4.87 22.23
CA THR A 270 23.69 -4.69 23.69
C THR A 270 25.01 -4.22 24.31
N ASP A 271 26.13 -4.81 23.91
CA ASP A 271 27.47 -4.43 24.35
C ASP A 271 27.82 -2.98 23.91
N MET A 272 27.54 -2.63 22.66
CA MET A 272 27.74 -1.28 22.13
C MET A 272 26.93 -0.23 22.89
N ILE A 273 25.66 -0.49 23.20
CA ILE A 273 24.81 0.43 23.97
C ILE A 273 25.35 0.59 25.40
N SER A 274 25.78 -0.49 26.03
CA SER A 274 26.32 -0.48 27.39
C SER A 274 27.61 0.34 27.49
N LYS A 275 28.50 0.21 26.49
CA LYS A 275 29.77 0.94 26.39
C LYS A 275 29.65 2.36 25.82
N SER A 276 28.45 2.76 25.38
CA SER A 276 28.23 4.08 24.79
C SER A 276 28.52 5.20 25.78
N LYS A 277 29.34 6.17 25.35
CA LYS A 277 29.68 7.36 26.15
C LYS A 277 28.74 8.54 25.93
N TRP A 278 27.96 8.54 24.84
CA TRP A 278 27.06 9.64 24.49
C TRP A 278 25.63 9.43 25.02
N LEU A 279 25.29 8.20 25.43
CA LEU A 279 24.01 7.88 26.05
C LEU A 279 24.10 8.06 27.57
N SER A 280 23.10 8.71 28.17
CA SER A 280 22.92 8.70 29.63
C SER A 280 22.51 7.30 30.12
N ASP A 281 22.78 7.01 31.39
CA ASP A 281 22.48 5.69 31.96
C ASP A 281 20.98 5.38 31.99
N GLY A 282 20.14 6.40 32.17
CA GLY A 282 18.68 6.30 32.04
C GLY A 282 18.26 5.85 30.64
N THR A 283 18.84 6.45 29.59
CA THR A 283 18.55 6.09 28.20
C THR A 283 19.09 4.70 27.86
N LYS A 284 20.30 4.34 28.31
CA LYS A 284 20.84 2.98 28.14
C LYS A 284 19.87 1.94 28.71
N SER A 285 19.39 2.16 29.93
CA SER A 285 18.45 1.25 30.59
C SER A 285 17.15 1.08 29.79
N GLN A 286 16.64 2.15 29.17
CA GLN A 286 15.45 2.06 28.31
C GLN A 286 15.72 1.30 27.01
N VAL A 287 16.85 1.55 26.35
CA VAL A 287 17.24 0.85 25.12
C VAL A 287 17.42 -0.65 25.39
N LEU A 288 18.05 -1.01 26.51
CA LEU A 288 18.24 -2.41 26.90
C LEU A 288 16.91 -3.11 27.20
N ARG A 289 15.98 -2.47 27.91
CA ARG A 289 14.61 -3.00 28.08
C ARG A 289 13.90 -3.19 26.74
N LYS A 290 14.04 -2.23 25.82
CA LYS A 290 13.48 -2.35 24.47
C LYS A 290 14.09 -3.54 23.73
N MET A 291 15.40 -3.72 23.78
CA MET A 291 16.10 -4.87 23.19
C MET A 291 15.60 -6.20 23.74
N GLN A 292 15.31 -6.31 25.03
CA GLN A 292 14.74 -7.53 25.60
C GLN A 292 13.30 -7.79 25.12
N SER A 293 12.54 -6.74 24.80
CA SER A 293 11.15 -6.85 24.34
C SER A 293 10.96 -7.07 22.84
N ILE A 294 12.04 -7.06 22.03
CA ILE A 294 11.93 -7.30 20.58
C ILE A 294 11.60 -8.78 20.35
N GLU A 295 10.42 -9.01 19.77
CA GLU A 295 9.98 -10.30 19.25
C GLU A 295 10.58 -10.52 17.85
N ASP A 296 11.18 -11.68 17.63
CA ASP A 296 11.76 -12.04 16.34
C ASP A 296 10.78 -12.87 15.51
N LYS A 297 10.76 -12.62 14.20
CA LYS A 297 10.01 -13.39 13.21
C LYS A 297 10.99 -13.85 12.14
N ILE A 298 11.37 -15.12 12.19
CA ILE A 298 12.40 -15.72 11.33
C ILE A 298 11.75 -16.80 10.49
N GLY A 299 11.97 -16.77 9.18
CA GLY A 299 11.37 -17.73 8.25
C GLY A 299 9.89 -17.45 8.06
N PHE A 300 9.04 -18.23 8.74
CA PHE A 300 7.60 -18.27 8.51
C PHE A 300 6.82 -18.58 9.80
N PRO A 301 5.53 -18.20 9.90
CA PRO A 301 4.68 -18.66 10.99
C PRO A 301 4.47 -20.17 10.92
N GLU A 302 4.70 -20.91 12.00
CA GLU A 302 4.48 -22.37 12.06
C GLU A 302 3.05 -22.75 11.67
N GLU A 303 2.08 -21.88 11.95
CA GLU A 303 0.68 -22.08 11.62
C GLU A 303 0.46 -22.26 10.11
N ILE A 304 1.34 -21.73 9.25
CA ILE A 304 1.22 -21.86 7.79
C ILE A 304 1.29 -23.32 7.31
N LEU A 305 1.96 -24.19 8.08
CA LEU A 305 2.08 -25.61 7.77
C LEU A 305 0.81 -26.39 8.09
N GLN A 306 -0.15 -25.78 8.78
CA GLN A 306 -1.42 -26.39 9.15
C GLN A 306 -2.47 -26.05 8.08
N ASP A 307 -3.12 -27.06 7.51
CA ASP A 307 -4.18 -26.87 6.49
C ASP A 307 -5.28 -25.93 6.99
N SER A 308 -5.67 -26.10 8.26
CA SER A 308 -6.69 -25.26 8.91
C SER A 308 -6.39 -23.75 8.88
N PHE A 309 -5.12 -23.34 8.88
CA PHE A 309 -4.74 -21.93 8.78
C PHE A 309 -5.06 -21.36 7.40
N LEU A 310 -4.68 -22.07 6.34
CA LEU A 310 -4.96 -21.66 4.96
C LEU A 310 -6.45 -21.75 4.64
N ASP A 311 -7.10 -22.84 5.05
CA ASP A 311 -8.54 -23.03 4.89
C ASP A 311 -9.30 -21.88 5.56
N PHE A 312 -8.93 -21.53 6.79
CA PHE A 312 -9.53 -20.38 7.47
C PHE A 312 -9.23 -19.08 6.72
N HIS A 313 -8.00 -18.84 6.27
CA HIS A 313 -7.63 -17.59 5.59
C HIS A 313 -8.43 -17.37 4.29
N TYR A 314 -8.62 -18.43 3.50
CA TYR A 314 -9.23 -18.38 2.18
C TYR A 314 -10.68 -18.89 2.13
N ARG A 315 -11.32 -19.19 3.28
CA ARG A 315 -12.69 -19.74 3.37
C ARG A 315 -13.80 -18.95 2.65
N HIS A 316 -13.55 -17.68 2.35
CA HIS A 316 -14.51 -16.79 1.68
C HIS A 316 -14.16 -16.51 0.22
N PHE A 317 -13.05 -17.06 -0.30
CA PHE A 317 -12.64 -16.91 -1.68
C PHE A 317 -13.46 -17.89 -2.53
N ASP A 318 -14.43 -17.37 -3.29
CA ASP A 318 -15.24 -18.16 -4.23
C ASP A 318 -14.70 -17.99 -5.65
N MET A 319 -13.79 -18.89 -6.05
CA MET A 319 -13.10 -18.81 -7.34
C MET A 319 -13.87 -19.59 -8.42
N GLY A 320 -14.33 -18.87 -9.44
CA GLY A 320 -15.07 -19.42 -10.57
C GLY A 320 -14.25 -19.57 -11.85
N LYS A 321 -14.98 -19.66 -12.97
CA LYS A 321 -14.41 -19.84 -14.32
C LYS A 321 -13.78 -18.57 -14.89
N TYR A 322 -14.29 -17.39 -14.50
CA TYR A 322 -13.93 -16.12 -15.14
C TYR A 322 -12.81 -15.41 -14.38
N PHE A 323 -11.68 -15.23 -15.07
CA PHE A 323 -10.48 -14.64 -14.46
C PHE A 323 -10.70 -13.25 -13.87
N PHE A 324 -11.46 -12.39 -14.55
CA PHE A 324 -11.73 -11.03 -14.05
C PHE A 324 -12.59 -11.05 -12.77
N GLU A 325 -13.59 -11.93 -12.70
CA GLU A 325 -14.44 -12.09 -11.51
C GLU A 325 -13.59 -12.59 -10.32
N ASN A 326 -12.74 -13.60 -10.56
CA ASN A 326 -11.80 -14.12 -9.56
C ASN A 326 -10.85 -13.04 -9.01
N MET A 327 -10.37 -12.14 -9.88
CA MET A 327 -9.55 -11.01 -9.49
C MET A 327 -10.31 -10.03 -8.58
N MET A 328 -11.54 -9.69 -8.95
CA MET A 328 -12.39 -8.79 -8.15
C MET A 328 -12.74 -9.39 -6.79
N GLU A 329 -13.04 -10.69 -6.76
CA GLU A 329 -13.30 -11.44 -5.53
C GLU A 329 -12.07 -11.41 -4.62
N SER A 330 -10.89 -11.74 -5.17
CA SER A 330 -9.65 -11.75 -4.42
C SER A 330 -9.30 -10.38 -3.83
N LEU A 331 -9.45 -9.30 -4.59
CA LEU A 331 -9.19 -7.94 -4.10
C LEU A 331 -10.17 -7.55 -2.98
N THR A 332 -11.44 -7.94 -3.13
CA THR A 332 -12.48 -7.66 -2.14
C THR A 332 -12.21 -8.40 -0.83
N GLU A 333 -11.95 -9.71 -0.88
CA GLU A 333 -11.70 -10.51 0.31
C GLU A 333 -10.36 -10.16 0.98
N ASN A 334 -9.30 -9.87 0.21
CA ASN A 334 -8.04 -9.38 0.78
C ASN A 334 -8.23 -8.04 1.53
N TYR A 335 -9.00 -7.10 0.97
CA TYR A 335 -9.28 -5.84 1.66
C TYR A 335 -10.14 -6.03 2.91
N LYS A 336 -11.13 -6.92 2.83
CA LYS A 336 -11.98 -7.28 3.98
C LYS A 336 -11.16 -7.89 5.11
N ILE A 337 -10.17 -8.74 4.82
CA ILE A 337 -9.24 -9.28 5.83
C ILE A 337 -8.50 -8.14 6.55
N VAL A 338 -8.07 -7.09 5.83
CA VAL A 338 -7.44 -5.90 6.46
C VAL A 338 -8.43 -5.19 7.37
N LEU A 339 -9.66 -4.93 6.91
CA LEU A 339 -10.68 -4.23 7.70
C LEU A 339 -11.09 -5.00 8.96
N LEU A 340 -11.22 -6.33 8.86
CA LEU A 340 -11.62 -7.21 9.97
C LEU A 340 -10.64 -7.19 11.14
N LYS A 341 -9.38 -6.74 10.95
CA LYS A 341 -8.43 -6.54 12.06
C LYS A 341 -8.93 -5.53 13.10
N LEU A 342 -9.87 -4.66 12.75
CA LEU A 342 -10.47 -3.70 13.67
C LEU A 342 -11.26 -4.40 14.78
N ILE A 343 -11.90 -5.53 14.47
CA ILE A 343 -12.73 -6.30 15.40
C ILE A 343 -12.04 -7.58 15.88
N ASN A 344 -11.21 -8.19 15.03
CA ASN A 344 -10.50 -9.43 15.26
C ASN A 344 -8.98 -9.19 15.10
N PRO A 345 -8.34 -8.49 16.04
CA PRO A 345 -6.92 -8.19 15.94
C PRO A 345 -6.09 -9.48 15.96
N PRO A 346 -5.17 -9.70 15.01
CA PRO A 346 -4.32 -10.87 14.99
C PRO A 346 -3.37 -10.86 16.20
N LYS A 347 -3.20 -12.01 16.85
CA LYS A 347 -2.28 -12.17 17.99
C LYS A 347 -0.81 -12.11 17.56
N ASN A 348 -0.50 -12.64 16.37
CA ASN A 348 0.87 -12.78 15.86
C ASN A 348 0.97 -12.30 14.40
N GLU A 349 0.85 -11.00 14.14
CA GLU A 349 0.85 -10.45 12.78
C GLU A 349 2.25 -10.46 12.15
N TRP A 350 2.42 -11.13 11.01
CA TRP A 350 3.63 -11.06 10.21
C TRP A 350 3.53 -9.90 9.23
N LEU A 351 4.53 -9.00 9.27
CA LEU A 351 4.56 -7.80 8.43
C LEU A 351 4.92 -8.11 6.97
N LEU A 352 5.69 -9.16 6.75
CA LEU A 352 6.11 -9.66 5.44
C LEU A 352 5.72 -11.13 5.38
N ARG A 353 5.22 -11.58 4.23
CA ARG A 353 4.85 -12.97 4.01
C ARG A 353 6.04 -13.74 3.41
N PRO A 354 6.32 -14.98 3.82
CA PRO A 354 7.45 -15.75 3.31
C PRO A 354 7.39 -15.92 1.79
N GLY A 355 8.51 -15.78 1.07
CA GLY A 355 8.53 -15.91 -0.39
C GLY A 355 7.88 -14.75 -1.17
N SER A 356 7.34 -13.73 -0.49
CA SER A 356 6.98 -12.48 -1.16
C SER A 356 8.22 -11.83 -1.77
N LYS A 357 8.13 -11.36 -3.02
CA LYS A 357 9.22 -10.61 -3.65
C LYS A 357 9.52 -9.40 -2.75
N CYS A 358 10.73 -9.34 -2.19
CA CYS A 358 11.29 -8.08 -1.72
C CYS A 358 11.45 -7.22 -2.98
N MET A 359 10.54 -6.29 -3.22
CA MET A 359 10.77 -5.27 -4.24
C MET A 359 12.06 -4.53 -3.83
N ALA A 360 13.09 -4.67 -4.66
CA ALA A 360 14.45 -4.20 -4.41
C ALA A 360 14.58 -2.70 -4.62
#